data_AF-A0A2S2PDX4-F1
#
_entry.id   AF-A0A2S2PDX4-F1
#
_cell.length_a   1.000
_cell.length_b   1.000
_cell.length_c   1.000
_cell.angle_alpha   90.00
_cell.angle_beta   90.00
_cell.angle_gamma   90.00
#
_symmetry.space_group_name_H-M   'P 1'
#
loop_
_entity.id
_entity.type
_entity.pdbx_description
1 polymer ?
#
loop_
_entity_poly.entity_id
_entity_poly.type
_entity_poly.pdbx_seq_one_letter_code
_entity_poly.pdbx_strand_id
1 'polypeptide(L)'
;PHHVSLKQYAHDLLEYFVKSFEQIYGQMYMAPNIHGLLHLVDDYDRFGPLDNCSTFSFENYMKVLKSMIRKPHKPLEQVIIRYNEGEKSTSNLKKKCNIINNNEGLLLRPHNKGPLINNLVTNPQFSTLILGNYKLKTSVDAD
;
A
#
# COMPACT_ATOMS: atom_id res chain seq x y z
N PRO A 1 5.77 -6.33 -34.81
CA PRO A 1 5.96 -5.38 -35.94
C PRO A 1 5.49 -3.94 -35.63
N HIS A 2 4.30 -3.74 -35.07
CA HIS A 2 3.75 -2.40 -34.80
C HIS A 2 4.45 -1.60 -33.67
N HIS A 3 4.99 -2.28 -32.65
CA HIS A 3 5.63 -1.59 -31.50
C HIS A 3 6.91 -0.81 -31.84
N VAL A 4 7.68 -1.28 -32.83
CA VAL A 4 8.94 -0.60 -33.23
C VAL A 4 8.65 0.77 -33.85
N SER A 5 7.57 0.87 -34.64
CA SER A 5 7.14 2.12 -35.26
C SER A 5 6.60 3.13 -34.22
N LEU A 6 5.85 2.65 -33.23
CA LEU A 6 5.30 3.51 -32.17
C LEU A 6 6.39 4.03 -31.23
N LYS A 7 7.43 3.22 -30.99
CA LYS A 7 8.58 3.59 -30.16
C LYS A 7 9.39 4.73 -30.80
N GLN A 8 9.73 4.60 -32.09
CA GLN A 8 10.43 5.66 -32.80
C GLN A 8 9.59 6.94 -32.86
N TYR A 9 8.29 6.80 -33.11
CA TYR A 9 7.38 7.94 -33.09
C TYR A 9 7.34 8.65 -31.73
N ALA A 10 7.30 7.89 -30.63
CA ALA A 10 7.36 8.45 -29.27
C ALA A 10 8.69 9.17 -29.01
N HIS A 11 9.82 8.60 -29.46
CA HIS A 11 11.14 9.25 -29.35
C HIS A 11 11.13 10.62 -30.04
N ASP A 12 10.68 10.68 -31.30
CA ASP A 12 10.67 11.92 -32.08
C ASP A 12 9.76 12.99 -31.45
N LEU A 13 8.63 12.57 -30.86
CA LEU A 13 7.74 13.47 -30.11
C LEU A 13 8.37 14.02 -28.84
N LEU A 14 9.10 13.19 -28.08
CA LEU A 14 9.78 13.62 -26.86
C LEU A 14 10.94 14.57 -27.20
N GLU A 15 11.69 14.28 -28.26
CA GLU A 15 12.75 15.17 -28.75
C GLU A 15 12.19 16.53 -29.19
N TYR A 16 11.07 16.52 -29.93
CA TYR A 16 10.37 17.75 -30.31
C TYR A 16 9.92 18.54 -29.07
N PHE A 17 9.28 17.87 -28.10
CA PHE A 17 8.84 18.51 -26.86
C PHE A 17 9.99 19.20 -26.12
N VAL A 18 11.12 18.51 -25.94
CA VAL A 18 12.28 19.05 -25.21
C VAL A 18 12.86 20.26 -25.94
N LYS A 19 13.02 20.20 -27.26
CA LYS A 19 13.49 21.33 -28.08
C LYS A 19 12.54 22.52 -28.01
N SER A 20 11.23 22.29 -28.12
CA SER A 20 10.22 23.36 -28.02
C SER A 20 10.18 23.96 -26.61
N PHE A 21 10.32 23.15 -25.56
CA PHE A 21 10.39 23.62 -24.18
C PHE A 21 11.58 24.57 -23.98
N GLU A 22 12.76 24.20 -24.48
CA GLU A 22 13.95 25.04 -24.42
C GLU A 22 13.75 26.37 -25.18
N GLN A 23 13.11 26.34 -26.34
CA GLN A 23 12.84 27.55 -27.13
C GLN A 23 11.85 28.51 -26.46
N ILE A 24 10.82 27.98 -25.80
CA ILE A 24 9.74 28.77 -25.20
C ILE A 24 10.15 29.33 -23.84
N TYR A 25 10.76 28.50 -22.99
CA TYR A 25 11.07 28.87 -21.61
C TYR A 25 12.52 29.31 -21.44
N GLY A 26 13.43 28.83 -22.29
CA GLY A 26 14.86 29.08 -22.19
C GLY A 26 15.60 27.99 -21.44
N GLN A 27 16.89 27.85 -21.76
CA GLN A 27 17.77 26.82 -21.22
C GLN A 27 17.88 26.83 -19.68
N MET A 28 17.67 27.99 -19.04
CA MET A 28 17.71 28.10 -17.58
C MET A 28 16.62 27.29 -16.84
N TYR A 29 15.55 26.89 -17.54
CA TYR A 29 14.49 26.04 -17.00
C TYR A 29 14.59 24.57 -17.42
N MET A 30 15.68 24.19 -18.12
CA MET A 30 15.96 22.81 -18.50
C MET A 30 16.42 21.99 -17.28
N ALA A 31 15.46 21.64 -16.44
CA ALA A 31 15.70 20.80 -15.29
C ALA A 31 15.97 19.33 -15.72
N PRO A 32 16.68 18.53 -14.89
CA PRO A 32 17.05 17.16 -15.24
C PRO A 32 15.87 16.25 -15.58
N ASN A 33 14.70 16.51 -15.02
CA ASN A 33 13.45 15.80 -15.32
C ASN A 33 12.97 16.03 -16.76
N ILE A 34 13.20 17.22 -17.34
CA ILE A 34 12.88 17.51 -18.74
C ILE A 34 13.87 16.80 -19.67
N HIS A 35 15.17 16.85 -19.36
CA HIS A 35 16.18 16.15 -20.15
C HIS A 35 16.01 14.63 -20.08
N GLY A 36 15.61 14.10 -18.92
CA GLY A 36 15.36 12.67 -18.71
C GLY A 36 14.28 12.09 -19.63
N LEU A 37 13.38 12.91 -20.18
CA LEU A 37 12.38 12.46 -21.15
C LEU A 37 13.01 11.88 -22.42
N LEU A 38 14.20 12.34 -22.82
CA LEU A 38 14.91 11.80 -23.99
C LEU A 38 15.33 10.34 -23.79
N HIS A 39 15.56 9.92 -22.54
CA HIS A 39 15.98 8.57 -22.20
C HIS A 39 14.82 7.61 -21.95
N LEU A 40 13.57 8.09 -21.90
CA LEU A 40 12.41 7.28 -21.57
C LEU A 40 12.23 6.09 -22.54
N VAL A 41 12.59 6.29 -23.80
CA VAL A 41 12.51 5.28 -24.85
C VAL A 41 13.57 4.20 -24.69
N ASP A 42 14.78 4.57 -24.26
CA ASP A 42 15.86 3.64 -23.93
C ASP A 42 15.54 2.89 -22.62
N ASP A 43 14.95 3.57 -21.65
CA ASP A 43 14.48 2.96 -20.40
C ASP A 43 13.38 1.92 -20.68
N TYR A 44 12.48 2.17 -21.63
CA TYR A 44 11.48 1.21 -22.05
C TYR A 44 12.11 -0.06 -22.66
N ASP A 45 13.18 0.06 -23.44
CA ASP A 45 13.90 -1.12 -23.95
C ASP A 45 14.52 -1.94 -22.83
N ARG A 46 15.02 -1.26 -21.79
CA ARG A 46 15.77 -1.89 -20.72
C ARG A 46 14.87 -2.52 -19.66
N PHE A 47 13.79 -1.84 -19.28
CA PHE A 47 12.93 -2.21 -18.15
C PHE A 47 11.53 -2.68 -18.59
N GLY A 48 11.18 -2.48 -19.86
CA GLY A 48 9.85 -2.73 -20.40
C GLY A 48 8.87 -1.60 -20.06
N PRO A 49 7.56 -1.92 -19.98
CA PRO A 49 6.54 -0.95 -19.59
C PRO A 49 6.87 -0.20 -18.30
N LEU A 50 6.47 1.07 -18.23
CA LEU A 50 6.75 1.94 -17.08
C LEU A 50 6.24 1.35 -15.76
N ASP A 51 5.17 0.55 -15.79
CA ASP A 51 4.64 -0.15 -14.62
C ASP A 51 5.68 -1.07 -13.95
N ASN A 52 6.66 -1.58 -14.70
CA ASN A 52 7.71 -2.45 -14.17
C ASN A 52 8.80 -1.68 -13.40
N CYS A 53 9.01 -0.41 -13.70
CA CYS A 53 10.04 0.43 -13.08
C CYS A 53 9.47 1.61 -12.29
N SER A 54 8.14 1.79 -12.29
CA SER A 54 7.46 2.85 -11.56
C SER A 54 7.61 2.66 -10.06
N THR A 55 8.00 3.73 -9.36
CA THR A 55 8.05 3.73 -7.91
C THR A 55 6.70 3.98 -7.25
N PHE A 56 5.65 4.24 -8.05
CA PHE A 56 4.34 4.63 -7.57
C PHE A 56 3.72 3.60 -6.62
N SER A 57 3.87 2.30 -6.92
CA SER A 57 3.38 1.21 -6.08
C SER A 57 4.01 1.22 -4.68
N PHE A 58 5.23 1.74 -4.55
CA PHE A 58 5.94 1.84 -3.26
C PHE A 58 5.57 3.10 -2.46
N GLU A 59 4.98 4.13 -3.07
CA GLU A 59 4.59 5.35 -2.35
C GLU A 59 3.56 5.05 -1.25
N ASN A 60 2.61 4.16 -1.54
CA ASN A 60 1.63 3.76 -0.54
C ASN A 60 2.29 3.00 0.61
N TYR A 61 3.24 2.10 0.28
CA TYR A 61 3.98 1.33 1.28
C TYR A 61 4.93 2.21 2.11
N MET A 62 5.43 3.31 1.55
CA MET A 62 6.26 4.28 2.27
C MET A 62 5.53 4.88 3.48
N LYS A 63 4.20 5.06 3.42
CA LYS A 63 3.41 5.50 4.58
C LYS A 63 3.47 4.48 5.72
N VAL A 64 3.41 3.20 5.39
CA VAL A 64 3.52 2.08 6.34
C VAL A 64 4.93 2.05 6.94
N LEU A 65 5.98 2.18 6.13
CA LEU A 65 7.35 2.25 6.64
C LEU A 65 7.58 3.45 7.56
N LYS A 66 7.04 4.62 7.20
CA LYS A 66 7.15 5.83 8.03
C LYS A 66 6.43 5.69 9.38
N SER A 67 5.31 4.98 9.45
CA SER A 67 4.60 4.76 10.73
C SER A 67 5.38 3.85 11.68
N MET A 68 6.27 3.00 11.17
CA MET A 68 7.18 2.19 11.98
C MET A 68 8.33 2.99 12.60
N ILE A 69 8.65 4.16 12.04
CA ILE A 69 9.76 5.01 12.46
C ILE A 69 9.23 6.07 13.44
N ARG A 70 9.71 6.05 14.69
CA ARG A 70 9.28 6.99 15.74
C ARG A 70 10.25 8.15 15.94
N LYS A 71 11.54 7.93 15.68
CA LYS A 71 12.61 8.94 15.75
C LYS A 71 13.53 8.78 14.53
N PRO A 72 14.23 9.84 14.08
CA PRO A 72 15.11 9.76 12.90
C PRO A 72 16.37 8.91 13.13
N HIS A 73 16.70 8.58 14.38
CA HIS A 73 17.87 7.78 14.72
C HIS A 73 17.67 6.29 14.37
N LYS A 74 18.53 5.73 13.51
CA LYS A 74 18.52 4.31 13.12
C LYS A 74 17.16 3.81 12.59
N PRO A 75 16.66 4.37 11.48
CA PRO A 75 15.34 4.03 10.94
C PRO A 75 15.23 2.57 10.49
N LEU A 76 16.30 2.00 9.91
CA LEU A 76 16.32 0.61 9.46
C LEU A 76 16.16 -0.38 10.62
N GLU A 77 16.92 -0.20 11.70
CA GLU A 77 16.80 -1.04 12.89
C GLU A 77 15.38 -0.96 13.49
N GLN A 78 14.80 0.24 13.57
CA GLN A 78 13.42 0.42 14.05
C GLN A 78 12.41 -0.36 13.20
N VAL A 79 12.50 -0.27 11.87
CA VAL A 79 11.61 -0.99 10.94
C VAL A 79 11.75 -2.50 11.12
N ILE A 80 12.98 -3.02 11.18
CA ILE A 80 13.22 -4.46 11.35
C ILE A 80 12.63 -4.97 12.67
N ILE A 81 12.83 -4.23 13.77
CA ILE A 81 12.28 -4.60 15.08
C ILE A 81 10.75 -4.60 15.04
N ARG A 82 10.13 -3.52 14.54
CA ARG A 82 8.65 -3.39 14.41
C ARG A 82 8.05 -4.49 13.54
N TYR A 83 8.70 -4.81 12.42
CA TYR A 83 8.26 -5.89 11.52
C TYR A 83 8.25 -7.25 12.24
N ASN A 84 9.32 -7.56 12.97
CA ASN A 84 9.43 -8.78 13.77
C ASN A 84 8.42 -8.85 14.93
N GLU A 85 8.06 -7.72 15.54
CA GLU A 85 6.98 -7.63 16.55
C GLU A 85 5.62 -8.00 15.95
N GLY A 86 5.34 -7.53 14.73
CA GLY A 86 4.11 -7.82 13.99
C GLY A 86 3.96 -9.30 13.66
N GLU A 87 5.00 -9.92 13.09
CA GLU A 87 5.03 -11.35 12.73
C GLU A 87 4.83 -12.27 13.95
N LYS A 88 5.43 -11.93 15.09
CA LYS A 88 5.23 -12.70 16.34
C LYS A 88 3.81 -12.58 16.86
N SER A 89 3.20 -11.40 16.76
CA SER A 89 1.82 -11.16 17.19
C SER A 89 0.79 -11.90 16.32
N THR A 90 0.99 -11.96 15.01
CA THR A 90 0.11 -12.69 14.09
C THR A 90 0.24 -14.21 14.23
N SER A 91 1.42 -14.73 14.59
CA SER A 91 1.61 -16.16 14.87
C SER A 91 0.78 -16.67 16.07
N ASN A 92 0.61 -15.82 17.10
CA ASN A 92 -0.22 -16.13 18.27
C ASN A 92 -1.72 -16.07 17.94
N LEU A 93 -2.13 -15.17 17.05
CA LEU A 93 -3.48 -15.15 16.49
C LEU A 93 -3.75 -16.41 15.64
N LYS A 94 -2.84 -16.80 14.75
CA LYS A 94 -2.98 -18.04 13.94
C LYS A 94 -3.04 -19.31 14.80
N LYS A 95 -2.23 -19.39 15.86
CA LYS A 95 -2.33 -20.48 16.86
C LYS A 95 -3.68 -20.48 17.59
N LYS A 96 -4.23 -19.31 17.92
CA LYS A 96 -5.58 -19.18 18.50
C LYS A 96 -6.67 -19.58 17.50
N CYS A 97 -6.53 -19.22 16.22
CA CYS A 97 -7.47 -19.59 15.16
C CYS A 97 -7.53 -21.10 14.91
N ASN A 98 -6.39 -21.81 15.01
CA ASN A 98 -6.38 -23.26 14.89
C ASN A 98 -7.13 -23.99 16.03
N ILE A 99 -7.35 -23.33 17.18
CA ILE A 99 -8.18 -23.85 18.28
C ILE A 99 -9.69 -23.73 17.93
N ILE A 100 -10.06 -22.83 17.00
CA ILE A 100 -11.44 -22.59 16.55
C ILE A 100 -11.85 -23.53 15.40
N ASN A 101 -11.07 -24.57 15.12
CA ASN A 101 -11.50 -25.61 14.17
C ASN A 101 -12.65 -26.47 14.72
N ASN A 102 -13.10 -26.23 15.95
CA ASN A 102 -14.30 -26.83 16.54
C ASN A 102 -15.49 -25.86 16.47
N ASN A 103 -15.96 -25.45 15.28
CA ASN A 103 -17.28 -24.84 15.00
C ASN A 103 -17.83 -23.70 15.93
N GLU A 104 -17.08 -23.23 16.92
CA GLU A 104 -17.51 -22.28 17.93
C GLU A 104 -16.96 -20.91 17.54
N GLY A 105 -17.83 -20.03 17.05
CA GLY A 105 -17.44 -18.68 16.66
C GLY A 105 -16.79 -17.92 17.81
N LEU A 106 -15.65 -17.26 17.56
CA LEU A 106 -15.03 -16.40 18.55
C LEU A 106 -15.74 -15.04 18.60
N LEU A 107 -16.35 -14.76 19.74
CA LEU A 107 -16.88 -13.44 20.08
C LEU A 107 -15.78 -12.58 20.72
N LEU A 108 -15.53 -11.41 20.14
CA LEU A 108 -14.48 -10.48 20.57
C LEU A 108 -15.05 -9.07 20.76
N ARG A 109 -14.32 -8.27 21.55
CA ARG A 109 -14.63 -6.86 21.83
C ARG A 109 -15.98 -6.69 22.54
N PRO A 110 -16.06 -7.06 23.83
CA PRO A 110 -17.26 -6.86 24.60
C PRO A 110 -17.65 -5.38 24.65
N HIS A 111 -18.94 -5.07 24.55
CA HIS A 111 -19.44 -3.71 24.62
C HIS A 111 -20.82 -3.62 25.25
N ASN A 112 -21.22 -2.39 25.56
CA ASN A 112 -22.49 -2.07 26.21
C ASN A 112 -23.23 -0.93 25.44
N LYS A 113 -22.77 -0.63 24.22
CA LYS A 113 -23.11 0.58 23.44
C LYS A 113 -24.33 0.45 22.53
N GLY A 114 -25.35 -0.31 22.93
CA GLY A 114 -26.57 -0.52 22.12
C GLY A 114 -27.84 -0.43 22.96
N PRO A 115 -28.97 -0.03 22.36
CA PRO A 115 -30.26 -0.10 23.03
C PRO A 115 -30.56 -1.57 23.38
N LEU A 116 -30.81 -1.82 24.66
CA LEU A 116 -31.18 -3.15 25.14
C LEU A 116 -32.68 -3.35 25.01
N ILE A 117 -33.09 -4.54 24.60
CA ILE A 117 -34.51 -4.93 24.64
C ILE A 117 -34.86 -5.17 26.11
N ASN A 118 -35.74 -4.33 26.66
CA ASN A 118 -36.22 -4.47 28.03
C ASN A 118 -36.89 -5.84 28.18
N ASN A 119 -36.30 -6.72 29.00
CA ASN A 119 -36.74 -8.08 29.41
C ASN A 119 -35.83 -9.26 29.02
N LEU A 120 -34.64 -9.02 28.46
CA LEU A 120 -33.61 -10.07 28.35
C LEU A 120 -32.52 -9.85 29.40
N VAL A 121 -32.23 -10.87 30.21
CA VAL A 121 -31.00 -10.90 31.03
C VAL A 121 -29.84 -10.95 30.05
N THR A 122 -29.16 -9.83 29.86
CA THR A 122 -28.16 -9.70 28.80
C THR A 122 -26.86 -10.38 29.19
N ASN A 123 -26.59 -11.50 28.55
CA ASN A 123 -25.23 -12.03 28.39
C ASN A 123 -24.31 -10.93 27.79
N PRO A 124 -22.98 -11.02 27.98
CA PRO A 124 -22.04 -10.04 27.42
C PRO A 124 -22.27 -9.85 25.91
N GLN A 125 -22.36 -8.59 25.45
CA GLN A 125 -22.50 -8.25 24.03
C GLN A 125 -21.12 -8.06 23.42
N PHE A 126 -20.93 -8.40 22.15
CA PHE A 126 -19.63 -8.37 21.47
C PHE A 126 -19.77 -7.70 20.09
N SER A 127 -18.77 -6.91 19.70
CA SER A 127 -18.80 -6.11 18.45
C SER A 127 -18.07 -6.77 17.29
N THR A 128 -17.46 -7.94 17.51
CA THR A 128 -16.79 -8.70 16.45
C THR A 128 -17.02 -10.20 16.62
N LEU A 129 -17.41 -10.86 15.53
CA LEU A 129 -17.55 -12.32 15.44
C LEU A 129 -16.57 -12.84 14.39
N ILE A 130 -15.75 -13.84 14.77
CA ILE A 130 -14.85 -14.55 13.86
C ILE A 130 -15.37 -15.98 13.69
N LEU A 131 -15.69 -16.35 12.45
CA LEU A 131 -16.18 -17.66 12.04
C LEU A 131 -15.23 -18.23 11.00
N GLY A 132 -14.27 -19.06 11.41
CA GLY A 132 -13.22 -19.58 10.52
C GLY A 132 -12.48 -18.44 9.81
N ASN A 133 -12.68 -18.33 8.49
CA ASN A 133 -12.06 -17.31 7.64
C ASN A 133 -12.85 -16.00 7.54
N TYR A 134 -14.04 -15.93 8.12
CA TYR A 134 -14.93 -14.76 8.04
C TYR A 134 -14.86 -13.92 9.32
N LYS A 135 -14.88 -12.59 9.17
CA LYS A 135 -14.91 -11.63 10.27
C LYS A 135 -16.08 -10.67 10.09
N LEU A 136 -17.06 -10.72 10.98
CA LEU A 136 -18.16 -9.76 11.05
C LEU A 136 -17.84 -8.71 12.12
N LYS A 137 -17.88 -7.43 11.77
CA LYS A 137 -17.77 -6.28 12.70
C LYS A 137 -19.10 -5.53 12.68
N THR A 138 -19.56 -5.03 13.83
CA THR A 138 -20.76 -4.18 13.92
C THR A 138 -20.47 -2.68 13.74
N SER A 139 -19.20 -2.28 13.69
CA SER A 139 -18.77 -0.90 13.42
C SER A 139 -18.23 -0.77 11.98
N VAL A 140 -18.73 0.23 11.25
CA VAL A 140 -18.36 0.56 9.85
C VAL A 140 -17.13 1.49 9.78
N ASP A 141 -16.20 1.36 10.72
CA ASP A 141 -14.94 2.08 10.59
C ASP A 141 -14.04 1.25 9.68
N ALA A 142 -13.85 1.76 8.46
CA ALA A 142 -12.96 1.23 7.44
C ALA A 142 -11.52 1.16 8.00
N ASP A 143 -10.86 0.02 7.76
CA ASP A 143 -9.45 -0.18 8.10
C ASP A 143 -8.53 0.72 7.24
#